data_AF-A0A0B7I318-F1
#
_entry.id   AF-A0A0B7I318-F1
#
_cell.length_a   1.000
_cell.length_b   1.000
_cell.length_c   1.000
_cell.angle_alpha   90.00
_cell.angle_beta   90.00
_cell.angle_gamma   90.00
#
_symmetry.space_group_name_H-M   'P 1'
#
loop_
_entity.id
_entity.type
_entity.pdbx_description
1 polymer ?
#
loop_
_entity_poly.entity_id
_entity_poly.type
_entity_poly.pdbx_seq_one_letter_code
_entity_poly.pdbx_strand_id
1 'polypeptide(L)'
;MLVHLSEKEVNVTLVPTTENLQIGIDAIQQIYAKVGVKLHISTDEIFPVKETIDTKNAFGDLSTYSPEQQAIIAWYKSERATKPDTYYVFVGKQEGSQVGYMRLGGQFGFALDGNSRTIAHELGHGIFRLEHPFKKDQTKKGTFRTLMDYAQETTFAYSDWKQINDPKLKIYAFQGQSQGEFAGKIWLTPDWRPFSFNKSHTTSIDRKQLNKIPQGTLPAIYHDEKPYFAKFSAQGKFIGYQTVQGDILNIEYKTVTNKTEIYLYQNWQ
;
A
#
# COMPACT_ATOMS: atom_id res chain seq x y z
N MET A 1 -23.54 2.01 -26.28
CA MET A 1 -22.96 1.02 -25.36
C MET A 1 -23.69 1.16 -24.04
N LEU A 2 -24.48 0.16 -23.66
CA LEU A 2 -25.22 0.13 -22.39
C LEU A 2 -24.28 -0.36 -21.30
N VAL A 3 -24.07 0.43 -20.25
CA VAL A 3 -23.30 0.03 -19.07
C VAL A 3 -24.31 -0.40 -18.01
N HIS A 4 -24.21 -1.64 -17.54
CA HIS A 4 -25.04 -2.16 -16.46
C HIS A 4 -24.55 -1.60 -15.12
N LEU A 5 -25.36 -0.76 -14.47
CA LEU A 5 -25.08 -0.24 -13.14
C LEU A 5 -25.49 -1.29 -12.10
N SER A 6 -24.54 -2.08 -11.59
CA SER A 6 -24.78 -2.90 -10.41
C SER A 6 -24.46 -2.05 -9.19
N GLU A 7 -25.46 -1.72 -8.37
CA GLU A 7 -25.25 -1.04 -7.09
C GLU A 7 -24.26 -1.84 -6.23
N LYS A 8 -23.20 -1.18 -5.75
CA LYS A 8 -22.18 -1.80 -4.89
C LYS A 8 -22.21 -1.15 -3.52
N GLU A 9 -22.39 -1.96 -2.49
CA GLU A 9 -22.32 -1.51 -1.10
C GLU A 9 -20.94 -1.85 -0.52
N VAL A 10 -20.30 -0.87 0.14
CA VAL A 10 -18.97 -1.04 0.72
C VAL A 10 -18.91 -0.49 2.14
N ASN A 11 -18.41 -1.27 3.09
CA ASN A 11 -18.23 -0.86 4.47
C ASN A 11 -16.87 -0.19 4.66
N VAL A 12 -16.88 0.97 5.32
CA VAL A 12 -15.68 1.73 5.65
C VAL A 12 -15.73 2.13 7.12
N THR A 13 -14.62 1.96 7.83
CA THR A 13 -14.41 2.51 9.16
C THR A 13 -13.32 3.57 9.09
N LEU A 14 -13.67 4.80 9.46
CA LEU A 14 -12.72 5.87 9.67
C LEU A 14 -12.16 5.75 11.09
N VAL A 15 -10.84 5.79 11.22
CA VAL A 15 -10.12 5.65 12.49
C VAL A 15 -9.45 6.99 12.79
N PRO A 16 -10.05 7.87 13.60
CA PRO A 16 -9.45 9.14 13.96
C PRO A 16 -8.13 8.93 14.71
N THR A 17 -7.07 9.67 14.37
CA THR A 17 -5.79 9.60 15.09
C THR A 17 -5.57 10.73 16.07
N THR A 18 -6.42 11.76 16.00
CA THR A 18 -6.41 12.92 16.91
C THR A 18 -7.83 13.29 17.32
N GLU A 19 -7.96 13.99 18.44
CA GLU A 19 -9.25 14.54 18.89
C GLU A 19 -9.80 15.60 17.93
N ASN A 20 -11.12 15.81 18.00
CA ASN A 20 -11.85 16.90 17.32
C ASN A 20 -11.66 16.95 15.79
N LEU A 21 -11.39 15.80 15.16
CA LEU A 21 -11.40 15.70 13.70
C LEU A 21 -12.83 15.77 13.17
N GLN A 22 -13.14 16.86 12.48
CA GLN A 22 -14.37 16.96 11.69
C GLN A 22 -14.14 16.35 10.31
N ILE A 23 -14.83 15.25 10.03
CA ILE A 23 -14.76 14.56 8.75
C ILE A 23 -16.12 14.65 8.07
N GLY A 24 -16.16 15.19 6.85
CA GLY A 24 -17.40 15.30 6.08
C GLY A 24 -17.78 13.95 5.46
N ILE A 25 -18.39 13.06 6.24
CA ILE A 25 -18.83 11.72 5.81
C ILE A 25 -19.77 11.80 4.60
N ASP A 26 -20.77 12.68 4.65
CA ASP A 26 -21.75 12.86 3.57
C ASP A 26 -21.06 13.23 2.24
N ALA A 27 -20.00 14.05 2.29
CA ALA A 27 -19.25 14.43 1.10
C ALA A 27 -18.54 13.21 0.48
N ILE A 28 -17.96 12.32 1.29
CA ILE A 28 -17.33 11.08 0.81
C ILE A 28 -18.37 10.19 0.14
N GLN A 29 -19.53 10.01 0.79
CA GLN A 29 -20.63 9.21 0.25
C GLN A 29 -21.17 9.78 -1.06
N GLN A 30 -21.36 11.10 -1.15
CA GLN A 30 -21.82 11.79 -2.36
C GLN A 30 -20.85 11.65 -3.54
N ILE A 31 -19.54 11.58 -3.30
CA ILE A 31 -18.54 11.34 -4.36
C ILE A 31 -18.80 9.98 -5.01
N TYR A 32 -18.92 8.92 -4.21
CA TYR A 32 -19.10 7.55 -4.69
C TYR A 32 -20.52 7.24 -5.19
N ALA A 33 -21.53 7.94 -4.68
CA ALA A 33 -22.90 7.83 -5.20
C ALA A 33 -22.98 8.16 -6.70
N LYS A 34 -22.12 9.08 -7.20
CA LYS A 34 -22.03 9.43 -8.62
C LYS A 34 -21.72 8.23 -9.52
N VAL A 35 -21.04 7.20 -9.01
CA VAL A 35 -20.61 6.00 -9.73
C VAL A 35 -21.40 4.74 -9.36
N GLY A 36 -22.55 4.89 -8.68
CA GLY A 36 -23.39 3.77 -8.27
C GLY A 36 -22.83 2.96 -7.10
N VAL A 37 -21.99 3.58 -6.27
CA VAL A 37 -21.41 2.96 -5.07
C VAL A 37 -22.00 3.62 -3.84
N LYS A 38 -22.50 2.79 -2.91
CA LYS A 38 -23.02 3.20 -1.61
C LYS A 38 -22.02 2.82 -0.53
N LEU A 39 -21.47 3.83 0.15
CA LEU A 39 -20.54 3.63 1.24
C LEU A 39 -21.27 3.66 2.58
N HIS A 40 -21.11 2.59 3.36
CA HIS A 40 -21.53 2.52 4.75
C HIS A 40 -20.35 2.93 5.63
N ILE A 41 -20.28 4.22 5.96
CA ILE A 41 -19.15 4.80 6.71
C ILE A 41 -19.50 4.85 8.20
N SER A 42 -18.63 4.27 9.02
CA SER A 42 -18.65 4.37 10.48
C SER A 42 -17.36 5.01 10.97
N THR A 43 -17.37 5.51 12.20
CA THR A 43 -16.18 6.08 12.84
C THR A 43 -15.85 5.24 14.07
N ASP A 44 -14.59 4.83 14.19
CA ASP A 44 -14.06 4.12 15.35
C ASP A 44 -13.63 5.09 16.45
N GLU A 45 -13.34 4.57 17.64
CA GLU A 45 -12.70 5.33 18.70
C GLU A 45 -11.33 5.85 18.26
N ILE A 46 -10.86 6.94 18.88
CA ILE A 46 -9.56 7.53 18.57
C ILE A 46 -8.46 6.47 18.75
N PHE A 47 -7.59 6.35 17.76
CA PHE A 47 -6.40 5.51 17.80
C PHE A 47 -5.15 6.39 17.86
N PRO A 48 -4.48 6.50 19.02
CA PRO A 48 -3.55 7.60 19.31
C PRO A 48 -2.17 7.41 18.65
N VAL A 49 -2.11 7.56 17.33
CA VAL A 49 -0.85 7.54 16.58
C VAL A 49 -0.04 8.80 16.90
N LYS A 50 1.06 8.64 17.64
CA LYS A 50 1.94 9.75 18.06
C LYS A 50 3.07 10.04 17.07
N GLU A 51 3.41 9.06 16.23
CA GLU A 51 4.50 9.16 15.27
C GLU A 51 4.02 9.85 13.98
N THR A 52 4.95 10.56 13.33
CA THR A 52 4.70 11.11 11.99
C THR A 52 4.53 9.95 11.01
N ILE A 53 3.42 9.94 10.28
CA ILE A 53 3.12 8.88 9.32
C ILE A 53 3.83 9.25 8.02
N ASP A 54 4.99 8.65 7.76
CA ASP A 54 5.63 8.85 6.48
C ASP A 54 4.83 8.14 5.39
N THR A 55 4.29 8.95 4.48
CA THR A 55 3.55 8.47 3.31
C THR A 55 4.41 8.50 2.05
N LYS A 56 5.69 8.93 2.12
CA LYS A 56 6.66 8.96 1.01
C LYS A 56 7.04 7.54 0.57
N ASN A 57 6.11 6.85 -0.06
CA ASN A 57 6.48 5.73 -0.91
C ASN A 57 7.20 6.27 -2.14
N ALA A 58 8.19 5.52 -2.64
CA ALA A 58 8.91 5.85 -3.86
C ALA A 58 7.89 6.16 -4.97
N PHE A 59 7.78 7.45 -5.26
CA PHE A 59 6.73 8.14 -6.01
C PHE A 59 5.86 7.25 -6.92
N GLY A 60 4.61 7.01 -6.49
CA GLY A 60 3.58 6.37 -7.30
C GLY A 60 3.54 4.84 -7.23
N ASP A 61 4.39 4.20 -6.43
CA ASP A 61 4.25 2.77 -6.14
C ASP A 61 3.18 2.53 -5.06
N LEU A 62 1.98 2.21 -5.53
CA LEU A 62 0.85 1.84 -4.68
C LEU A 62 0.82 0.32 -4.38
N SER A 63 1.95 -0.38 -4.51
CA SER A 63 2.02 -1.84 -4.33
C SER A 63 2.31 -2.29 -2.90
N THR A 64 2.84 -1.44 -2.02
CA THR A 64 3.25 -1.78 -0.64
C THR A 64 3.12 -0.61 0.34
N TYR A 65 2.76 -0.88 1.59
CA TYR A 65 2.83 0.12 2.67
C TYR A 65 4.27 0.39 3.11
N SER A 66 4.54 1.61 3.57
CA SER A 66 5.80 1.96 4.24
C SER A 66 5.92 1.23 5.59
N PRO A 67 7.14 1.10 6.16
CA PRO A 67 7.33 0.49 7.48
C PRO A 67 6.45 1.11 8.58
N GLU A 68 6.32 2.44 8.58
CA GLU A 68 5.56 3.21 9.57
C GLU A 68 4.07 2.88 9.44
N GLN A 69 3.56 2.86 8.20
CA GLN A 69 2.18 2.46 7.92
C GLN A 69 1.91 1.01 8.35
N GLN A 70 2.84 0.10 8.10
CA GLN A 70 2.71 -1.29 8.52
C GLN A 70 2.72 -1.43 10.05
N ALA A 71 3.58 -0.70 10.74
CA ALA A 71 3.64 -0.69 12.20
C ALA A 71 2.30 -0.21 12.80
N ILE A 72 1.71 0.84 12.25
CA ILE A 72 0.39 1.34 12.67
C ILE A 72 -0.72 0.31 12.39
N ILE A 73 -0.73 -0.31 11.21
CA ILE A 73 -1.70 -1.35 10.86
C ILE A 73 -1.57 -2.56 11.80
N ALA A 74 -0.35 -2.99 12.08
CA ALA A 74 -0.07 -4.11 12.97
C ALA A 74 -0.50 -3.80 14.41
N TRP A 75 -0.21 -2.59 14.90
CA TRP A 75 -0.62 -2.13 16.21
C TRP A 75 -2.15 -2.02 16.31
N TYR A 76 -2.82 -1.47 15.31
CA TYR A 76 -4.28 -1.42 15.29
C TYR A 76 -4.90 -2.82 15.33
N LYS A 77 -4.34 -3.77 14.58
CA LYS A 77 -4.78 -5.17 14.60
C LYS A 77 -4.50 -5.91 15.91
N SER A 78 -3.47 -5.52 16.67
CA SER A 78 -3.19 -6.13 17.97
C SER A 78 -4.15 -5.65 19.05
N GLU A 79 -4.63 -4.41 18.94
CA GLU A 79 -5.55 -3.80 19.91
C GLU A 79 -7.03 -3.97 19.54
N ARG A 80 -7.34 -4.07 18.24
CA ARG A 80 -8.73 -4.02 17.74
C ARG A 80 -9.00 -5.11 16.71
N ALA A 81 -10.20 -5.68 16.81
CA ALA A 81 -10.68 -6.64 15.83
C ALA A 81 -10.97 -5.95 14.50
N THR A 82 -10.41 -6.49 13.41
CA THR A 82 -10.67 -6.02 12.05
C THR A 82 -11.65 -6.95 11.35
N LYS A 83 -12.58 -6.38 10.58
CA LYS A 83 -13.59 -7.13 9.85
C LYS A 83 -13.12 -7.39 8.42
N PRO A 84 -13.31 -8.61 7.91
CA PRO A 84 -12.79 -9.02 6.62
C PRO A 84 -13.59 -8.42 5.45
N ASP A 85 -14.73 -7.78 5.72
CA ASP A 85 -15.64 -7.09 4.79
C ASP A 85 -15.66 -5.57 5.05
N THR A 86 -14.59 -5.00 5.62
CA THR A 86 -14.50 -3.58 5.96
C THR A 86 -13.13 -3.02 5.58
N TYR A 87 -13.13 -1.83 4.97
CA TYR A 87 -11.94 -1.02 4.74
C TYR A 87 -11.74 -0.03 5.88
N TYR A 88 -10.49 0.24 6.24
CA TYR A 88 -10.12 1.10 7.36
C TYR A 88 -9.29 2.27 6.86
N VAL A 89 -9.61 3.50 7.27
CA VAL A 89 -8.80 4.68 6.93
C VAL A 89 -8.42 5.40 8.21
N PHE A 90 -7.12 5.45 8.51
CA PHE A 90 -6.60 6.30 9.58
C PHE A 90 -6.67 7.75 9.15
N VAL A 91 -7.42 8.56 9.89
CA VAL A 91 -7.65 9.97 9.57
C VAL A 91 -7.00 10.84 10.64
N GLY A 92 -6.10 11.72 10.22
CA GLY A 92 -5.33 12.59 11.11
C GLY A 92 -5.14 14.00 10.54
N LYS A 93 -4.36 14.81 11.25
CA LYS A 93 -3.82 16.09 10.76
C LYS A 93 -2.31 16.11 10.99
N GLN A 94 -1.54 16.04 9.91
CA GLN A 94 -0.08 16.15 9.93
C GLN A 94 0.36 17.13 8.83
N GLU A 95 1.40 17.90 9.10
CA GLU A 95 1.99 18.79 8.10
C GLU A 95 2.90 17.99 7.15
N GLY A 96 2.77 18.21 5.84
CA GLY A 96 3.56 17.51 4.84
C GLY A 96 3.05 17.71 3.43
N SER A 97 3.88 17.37 2.44
CA SER A 97 3.53 17.47 1.01
C SER A 97 2.66 16.31 0.52
N GLN A 98 2.62 15.21 1.25
CA GLN A 98 1.78 14.07 0.96
C GLN A 98 0.76 13.87 2.08
N VAL A 99 -0.50 14.01 1.70
CA VAL A 99 -1.64 14.08 2.62
C VAL A 99 -2.41 12.77 2.71
N GLY A 100 -2.04 11.75 1.93
CA GLY A 100 -2.71 10.46 1.95
C GLY A 100 -1.92 9.33 1.30
N TYR A 101 -2.28 8.10 1.67
CA TYR A 101 -1.80 6.88 1.02
C TYR A 101 -2.73 5.69 1.31
N MET A 102 -3.05 4.93 0.27
CA MET A 102 -3.66 3.62 0.37
C MET A 102 -3.14 2.72 -0.75
N ARG A 103 -2.62 1.56 -0.37
CA ARG A 103 -2.15 0.54 -1.32
C ARG A 103 -3.30 0.11 -2.23
N LEU A 104 -3.01 -0.15 -3.51
CA LEU A 104 -3.96 -0.72 -4.46
C LEU A 104 -4.54 -2.04 -3.93
N GLY A 105 -5.86 -2.09 -3.75
CA GLY A 105 -6.52 -3.28 -3.22
C GLY A 105 -6.25 -3.54 -1.73
N GLY A 106 -5.59 -2.62 -1.04
CA GLY A 106 -5.29 -2.71 0.39
C GLY A 106 -6.54 -2.50 1.24
N GLN A 107 -6.54 -3.09 2.44
CA GLN A 107 -7.62 -2.91 3.41
C GLN A 107 -7.51 -1.59 4.19
N PHE A 108 -6.29 -1.10 4.40
CA PHE A 108 -5.99 0.05 5.26
C PHE A 108 -5.52 1.25 4.44
N GLY A 109 -5.92 2.46 4.79
CA GLY A 109 -5.49 3.70 4.17
C GLY A 109 -5.16 4.76 5.22
N PHE A 110 -4.54 5.84 4.78
CA PHE A 110 -4.12 6.97 5.60
C PHE A 110 -4.54 8.27 4.93
N ALA A 111 -5.19 9.17 5.66
CA ALA A 111 -5.56 10.51 5.21
C ALA A 111 -5.19 11.52 6.30
N LEU A 112 -4.13 12.28 6.06
CA LEU A 112 -3.41 13.08 7.04
C LEU A 112 -3.76 14.57 6.99
N ASP A 113 -4.73 14.97 6.17
CA ASP A 113 -5.26 16.34 6.10
C ASP A 113 -6.71 16.46 6.61
N GLY A 114 -7.32 15.34 7.02
CA GLY A 114 -8.73 15.27 7.41
C GLY A 114 -9.71 15.60 6.28
N ASN A 115 -9.26 15.68 5.03
CA ASN A 115 -10.09 16.12 3.92
C ASN A 115 -10.90 14.95 3.33
N SER A 116 -12.22 15.11 3.23
CA SER A 116 -13.12 14.13 2.60
C SER A 116 -12.69 13.72 1.18
N ARG A 117 -12.13 14.64 0.40
CA ARG A 117 -11.63 14.36 -0.96
C ARG A 117 -10.40 13.46 -0.93
N THR A 118 -9.49 13.67 0.01
CA THR A 118 -8.31 12.83 0.22
C THR A 118 -8.73 11.43 0.66
N ILE A 119 -9.63 11.32 1.64
CA ILE A 119 -10.19 10.03 2.04
C ILE A 119 -10.85 9.32 0.84
N ALA A 120 -11.63 10.04 0.03
CA ALA A 120 -12.26 9.47 -1.15
C ALA A 120 -11.24 9.00 -2.19
N HIS A 121 -10.15 9.76 -2.42
CA HIS A 121 -9.05 9.37 -3.32
C HIS A 121 -8.41 8.06 -2.86
N GLU A 122 -8.04 7.97 -1.58
CA GLU A 122 -7.40 6.79 -1.02
C GLU A 122 -8.30 5.56 -1.09
N LEU A 123 -9.59 5.69 -0.78
CA LEU A 123 -10.57 4.62 -0.96
C LEU A 123 -10.66 4.15 -2.42
N GLY A 124 -10.36 5.01 -3.39
CA GLY A 124 -10.33 4.65 -4.82
C GLY A 124 -9.22 3.64 -5.12
N HIS A 125 -8.06 3.82 -4.47
CA HIS A 125 -6.98 2.84 -4.53
C HIS A 125 -7.35 1.53 -3.82
N GLY A 126 -7.85 1.60 -2.58
CA GLY A 126 -8.13 0.42 -1.77
C GLY A 126 -9.29 -0.43 -2.29
N ILE A 127 -10.47 0.18 -2.49
CA ILE A 127 -11.69 -0.54 -2.85
C ILE A 127 -11.62 -1.00 -4.31
N PHE A 128 -11.27 -0.07 -5.20
CA PHE A 128 -11.47 -0.23 -6.65
C PHE A 128 -10.17 -0.47 -7.42
N ARG A 129 -9.01 -0.40 -6.77
CA ARG A 129 -7.68 -0.52 -7.41
C ARG A 129 -7.48 0.52 -8.51
N LEU A 130 -8.07 1.71 -8.37
CA LEU A 130 -7.90 2.78 -9.34
C LEU A 130 -6.47 3.30 -9.29
N GLU A 131 -5.83 3.49 -10.43
CA GLU A 131 -4.48 4.04 -10.49
C GLU A 131 -4.52 5.52 -10.86
N HIS A 132 -3.42 6.24 -10.59
CA HIS A 132 -3.29 7.61 -11.07
C HIS A 132 -3.25 7.67 -12.60
N PRO A 133 -3.98 8.60 -13.25
CA PRO A 133 -4.01 8.71 -14.71
C PRO A 133 -2.65 9.12 -15.30
N PHE A 134 -1.82 9.81 -14.52
CA PHE A 134 -0.47 10.22 -14.87
C PHE A 134 0.60 9.15 -14.56
N LYS A 135 0.23 7.92 -14.15
CA LYS A 135 1.20 6.85 -13.81
C LYS A 135 2.23 6.61 -14.91
N LYS A 136 1.82 6.70 -16.19
CA LYS A 136 2.70 6.52 -17.36
C LYS A 136 3.49 7.79 -17.71
N ASP A 137 3.07 8.95 -17.24
CA ASP A 137 3.64 10.26 -17.56
C ASP A 137 3.43 11.23 -16.39
N GLN A 138 4.40 11.24 -15.48
CA GLN A 138 4.34 12.05 -14.26
C GLN A 138 4.31 13.57 -14.54
N THR A 139 4.67 14.01 -15.75
CA THR A 139 4.61 15.44 -16.12
C THR A 139 3.17 15.96 -16.20
N LYS A 140 2.19 15.06 -16.33
CA LYS A 140 0.75 15.38 -16.37
C LYS A 140 0.09 15.36 -15.00
N LYS A 141 0.86 15.20 -13.93
CA LYS A 141 0.34 15.25 -12.55
C LYS A 141 -0.40 16.58 -12.31
N GLY A 142 -1.62 16.51 -11.77
CA GLY A 142 -2.48 17.64 -11.48
C GLY A 142 -3.22 18.23 -12.69
N THR A 143 -3.08 17.65 -13.88
CA THR A 143 -3.71 18.16 -15.11
C THR A 143 -5.06 17.50 -15.41
N PHE A 144 -5.32 16.32 -14.85
CA PHE A 144 -6.57 15.60 -15.00
C PHE A 144 -7.57 16.06 -13.93
N ARG A 145 -8.73 16.55 -14.36
CA ARG A 145 -9.83 16.97 -13.48
C ARG A 145 -10.61 15.74 -12.99
N THR A 146 -9.95 14.89 -12.19
CA THR A 146 -10.50 13.62 -11.70
C THR A 146 -10.11 13.36 -10.26
N LEU A 147 -10.91 12.56 -9.55
CA LEU A 147 -10.67 12.14 -8.18
C LEU A 147 -9.29 11.51 -8.03
N MET A 148 -8.86 10.69 -9.01
CA MET A 148 -7.59 9.97 -8.98
C MET A 148 -6.38 10.81 -9.41
N ASP A 149 -6.54 12.11 -9.67
CA ASP A 149 -5.41 13.03 -9.79
C ASP A 149 -5.21 13.82 -8.48
N TYR A 150 -4.25 14.74 -8.44
CA TYR A 150 -4.08 15.73 -7.37
C TYR A 150 -4.80 17.06 -7.66
N ALA A 151 -5.67 17.10 -8.67
CA ALA A 151 -6.57 18.23 -8.91
C ALA A 151 -7.73 18.25 -7.90
N GLN A 152 -8.40 19.38 -7.68
CA GLN A 152 -9.41 19.51 -6.61
C GLN A 152 -10.75 18.81 -6.93
N GLU A 153 -10.96 18.38 -8.17
CA GLU A 153 -12.20 17.75 -8.60
C GLU A 153 -12.42 16.34 -8.03
N THR A 154 -13.69 15.95 -7.99
CA THR A 154 -14.16 14.66 -7.46
C THR A 154 -14.89 13.83 -8.53
N THR A 155 -14.62 14.11 -9.80
CA THR A 155 -15.17 13.41 -10.97
C THR A 155 -14.35 12.15 -11.27
N PHE A 156 -14.99 11.14 -11.84
CA PHE A 156 -14.30 9.91 -12.24
C PHE A 156 -14.06 9.91 -13.74
N ALA A 157 -12.87 9.45 -14.18
CA ALA A 157 -12.65 9.21 -15.60
C ALA A 157 -13.50 8.04 -16.09
N TYR A 158 -13.70 7.94 -17.41
CA TYR A 158 -14.36 6.78 -18.01
C TYR A 158 -13.67 5.45 -17.66
N SER A 159 -12.33 5.45 -17.57
CA SER A 159 -11.56 4.28 -17.13
C SER A 159 -11.92 3.85 -15.71
N ASP A 160 -12.06 4.81 -14.80
CA ASP A 160 -12.37 4.55 -13.40
C ASP A 160 -13.78 3.98 -13.27
N TRP A 161 -14.74 4.62 -13.96
CA TRP A 161 -16.12 4.16 -14.09
C TRP A 161 -16.21 2.72 -14.58
N LYS A 162 -15.45 2.40 -15.64
CA LYS A 162 -15.40 1.06 -16.22
C LYS A 162 -14.86 0.04 -15.21
N GLN A 163 -13.82 0.38 -14.46
CA GLN A 163 -13.20 -0.51 -13.48
C GLN A 163 -14.09 -0.71 -12.24
N ILE A 164 -14.70 0.36 -11.71
CA ILE A 164 -15.67 0.30 -10.61
C ILE A 164 -16.84 -0.62 -10.97
N ASN A 165 -17.24 -0.65 -12.24
CA ASN A 165 -18.37 -1.43 -12.73
C ASN A 165 -18.00 -2.77 -13.36
N ASP A 166 -16.73 -3.18 -13.33
CA ASP A 166 -16.32 -4.48 -13.85
C ASP A 166 -16.82 -5.61 -12.93
N PRO A 167 -17.65 -6.56 -13.41
CA PRO A 167 -18.09 -7.71 -12.62
C PRO A 167 -16.95 -8.60 -12.10
N LYS A 168 -15.76 -8.52 -12.72
CA LYS A 168 -14.57 -9.24 -12.28
C LYS A 168 -13.88 -8.58 -11.08
N LEU A 169 -14.20 -7.32 -10.77
CA LEU A 169 -13.64 -6.64 -9.61
C LEU A 169 -14.04 -7.38 -8.34
N LYS A 170 -13.04 -7.81 -7.57
CA LYS A 170 -13.23 -8.40 -6.24
C LYS A 170 -12.92 -7.36 -5.17
N ILE A 171 -13.98 -6.82 -4.57
CA ILE A 171 -13.92 -6.02 -3.34
C ILE A 171 -13.64 -6.99 -2.18
N TYR A 172 -12.92 -6.53 -1.16
CA TYR A 172 -12.52 -7.34 0.02
C TYR A 172 -11.55 -8.50 -0.24
N ALA A 173 -10.97 -8.60 -1.42
CA ALA A 173 -9.98 -9.65 -1.77
C ALA A 173 -8.58 -9.44 -1.13
N PHE A 174 -8.51 -8.75 0.00
CA PHE A 174 -7.33 -8.67 0.88
C PHE A 174 -7.28 -9.83 1.90
N GLN A 175 -8.35 -10.65 1.98
CA GLN A 175 -8.37 -11.89 2.75
C GLN A 175 -7.35 -12.88 2.15
N GLY A 176 -6.21 -13.05 2.82
CA GLY A 176 -5.05 -13.82 2.34
C GLY A 176 -3.82 -12.97 1.99
N GLN A 177 -3.96 -11.64 1.97
CA GLN A 177 -2.82 -10.72 1.94
C GLN A 177 -2.42 -10.40 3.37
N SER A 178 -1.62 -11.29 3.91
CA SER A 178 -0.74 -11.09 5.06
C SER A 178 0.20 -9.91 4.77
N GLN A 179 -0.29 -8.70 5.05
CA GLN A 179 0.44 -7.46 4.81
C GLN A 179 1.71 -7.44 5.67
N GLY A 180 2.87 -7.21 5.04
CA GLY A 180 4.14 -7.00 5.76
C GLY A 180 4.94 -8.27 6.10
N GLU A 181 4.67 -9.39 5.45
CA GLU A 181 5.27 -10.70 5.76
C GLU A 181 6.79 -10.85 5.57
N PHE A 182 7.56 -9.78 5.49
CA PHE A 182 9.01 -9.92 5.49
C PHE A 182 9.54 -10.41 6.85
N ALA A 183 9.03 -9.82 7.94
CA ALA A 183 9.45 -10.13 9.31
C ALA A 183 8.87 -11.47 9.80
N GLY A 184 9.68 -12.24 10.54
CA GLY A 184 9.29 -13.54 11.10
C GLY A 184 9.35 -14.70 10.10
N LYS A 185 9.88 -14.46 8.89
CA LYS A 185 9.92 -15.44 7.80
C LYS A 185 11.33 -15.76 7.33
N ILE A 186 11.43 -16.90 6.64
CA ILE A 186 12.65 -17.35 5.97
C ILE A 186 12.49 -17.14 4.46
N TRP A 187 13.36 -16.32 3.90
CA TRP A 187 13.43 -15.95 2.49
C TRP A 187 14.71 -16.47 1.85
N LEU A 188 14.81 -16.36 0.53
CA LEU A 188 16.01 -16.74 -0.22
C LEU A 188 16.74 -15.51 -0.74
N THR A 189 18.05 -15.45 -0.50
CA THR A 189 18.95 -14.53 -1.21
C THR A 189 19.06 -14.92 -2.69
N PRO A 190 19.58 -14.03 -3.56
CA PRO A 190 19.81 -14.35 -4.98
C PRO A 190 20.76 -15.53 -5.23
N ASP A 191 21.58 -15.93 -4.27
CA ASP A 191 22.38 -17.17 -4.31
C ASP A 191 21.71 -18.35 -3.59
N TRP A 192 20.39 -18.29 -3.41
CA TRP A 192 19.54 -19.37 -2.87
C TRP A 192 19.83 -19.77 -1.43
N ARG A 193 20.36 -18.84 -0.62
CA ARG A 193 20.59 -19.10 0.81
C ARG A 193 19.39 -18.66 1.64
N PRO A 194 18.86 -19.54 2.50
CA PRO A 194 17.82 -19.18 3.44
C PRO A 194 18.33 -18.15 4.44
N PHE A 195 17.57 -17.08 4.64
CA PHE A 195 17.87 -16.06 5.63
C PHE A 195 16.58 -15.50 6.22
N SER A 196 16.68 -14.94 7.43
CA SER A 196 15.59 -14.16 8.02
C SER A 196 16.10 -12.76 8.31
N PHE A 197 15.21 -11.77 8.21
CA PHE A 197 15.54 -10.42 8.61
C PHE A 197 14.31 -9.78 9.25
N ASN A 198 14.28 -9.79 10.58
CA ASN A 198 13.13 -9.35 11.37
C ASN A 198 13.09 -7.84 11.59
N LYS A 199 14.09 -7.10 11.09
CA LYS A 199 14.22 -5.65 11.28
C LYS A 199 13.76 -4.82 10.09
N SER A 200 13.16 -5.46 9.08
CA SER A 200 12.64 -4.79 7.90
C SER A 200 11.18 -5.13 7.70
N HIS A 201 10.47 -4.17 7.15
CA HIS A 201 9.05 -4.24 6.87
C HIS A 201 8.77 -4.14 5.36
N THR A 202 9.78 -3.94 4.50
CA THR A 202 9.56 -3.65 3.06
C THR A 202 10.67 -4.21 2.17
N THR A 203 10.28 -4.73 1.00
CA THR A 203 11.19 -4.95 -0.13
C THR A 203 11.05 -3.77 -1.10
N SER A 204 12.12 -3.02 -1.36
CA SER A 204 12.15 -2.00 -2.42
C SER A 204 12.51 -2.64 -3.77
N ILE A 205 11.95 -2.20 -4.89
CA ILE A 205 12.33 -2.72 -6.22
C ILE A 205 12.73 -1.56 -7.13
N ASP A 206 13.95 -1.58 -7.69
CA ASP A 206 14.21 -0.92 -8.97
C ASP A 206 14.04 -1.97 -10.08
N ARG A 207 13.00 -1.78 -10.90
CA ARG A 207 12.61 -2.70 -11.99
C ARG A 207 13.71 -2.90 -13.02
N LYS A 208 14.70 -2.01 -13.10
CA LYS A 208 15.79 -2.07 -14.10
C LYS A 208 16.81 -3.19 -13.85
N GLN A 209 16.88 -3.76 -12.65
CA GLN A 209 17.86 -4.81 -12.31
C GLN A 209 17.27 -6.24 -12.19
N LEU A 210 15.96 -6.40 -12.37
CA LEU A 210 15.27 -7.69 -12.23
C LEU A 210 15.82 -8.79 -13.16
N ASN A 211 16.34 -8.44 -14.33
CA ASN A 211 16.88 -9.42 -15.28
C ASN A 211 18.12 -10.18 -14.75
N LYS A 212 18.74 -9.72 -13.65
CA LYS A 212 19.89 -10.37 -13.00
C LYS A 212 19.54 -11.10 -11.70
N ILE A 213 18.29 -10.98 -11.22
CA ILE A 213 17.86 -11.52 -9.93
C ILE A 213 16.99 -12.75 -10.20
N PRO A 214 17.35 -13.94 -9.67
CA PRO A 214 16.54 -15.13 -9.87
C PRO A 214 15.12 -14.99 -9.32
N GLN A 215 14.12 -15.45 -10.08
CA GLN A 215 12.74 -15.48 -9.63
C GLN A 215 12.60 -16.31 -8.34
N GLY A 216 11.76 -15.85 -7.41
CA GLY A 216 11.61 -16.47 -6.10
C GLY A 216 12.59 -15.95 -5.04
N THR A 217 13.64 -15.22 -5.42
CA THR A 217 14.61 -14.62 -4.48
C THR A 217 14.32 -13.15 -4.20
N LEU A 218 14.75 -12.67 -3.04
CA LEU A 218 14.45 -11.32 -2.60
C LEU A 218 15.39 -10.28 -3.26
N PRO A 219 14.86 -9.22 -3.90
CA PRO A 219 15.69 -8.28 -4.66
C PRO A 219 16.29 -7.14 -3.82
N ALA A 220 15.62 -6.72 -2.74
CA ALA A 220 16.10 -5.69 -1.83
C ALA A 220 15.41 -5.77 -0.47
N ILE A 221 16.02 -5.12 0.52
CA ILE A 221 15.54 -5.01 1.90
C ILE A 221 15.59 -3.53 2.30
N TYR A 222 14.50 -3.01 2.84
CA TYR A 222 14.46 -1.64 3.36
C TYR A 222 14.63 -1.66 4.89
N HIS A 223 15.68 -1.01 5.40
CA HIS A 223 16.01 -1.03 6.82
C HIS A 223 16.64 0.31 7.21
N ASP A 224 16.30 0.85 8.39
CA ASP A 224 16.82 2.13 8.90
C ASP A 224 16.77 3.26 7.86
N GLU A 225 15.59 3.49 7.27
CA GLU A 225 15.33 4.50 6.23
C GLU A 225 16.14 4.35 4.93
N LYS A 226 16.87 3.23 4.78
CA LYS A 226 17.78 2.99 3.67
C LYS A 226 17.37 1.75 2.86
N PRO A 227 17.29 1.84 1.52
CA PRO A 227 17.13 0.66 0.69
C PRO A 227 18.48 -0.04 0.49
N TYR A 228 18.53 -1.33 0.80
CA TYR A 228 19.66 -2.21 0.53
C TYR A 228 19.33 -3.15 -0.62
N PHE A 229 19.96 -2.94 -1.77
CA PHE A 229 19.71 -3.68 -3.00
C PHE A 229 20.65 -4.86 -3.14
N ALA A 230 20.17 -5.96 -3.72
CA ALA A 230 21.03 -7.09 -4.04
C ALA A 230 22.15 -6.67 -4.98
N LYS A 231 23.40 -6.85 -4.54
CA LYS A 231 24.59 -6.51 -5.33
C LYS A 231 25.29 -7.78 -5.80
N PHE A 232 25.84 -7.69 -7.01
CA PHE A 232 26.61 -8.75 -7.64
C PHE A 232 28.03 -8.28 -7.96
N SER A 233 29.00 -9.18 -7.85
CA SER A 233 30.36 -8.94 -8.33
C SER A 233 30.41 -8.85 -9.86
N ALA A 234 31.54 -8.45 -10.43
CA ALA A 234 31.75 -8.44 -11.88
C ALA A 234 31.54 -9.83 -12.53
N GLN A 235 31.75 -10.90 -11.75
CA GLN A 235 31.55 -12.29 -12.14
C GLN A 235 30.10 -12.79 -11.89
N GLY A 236 29.19 -11.91 -11.46
CA GLY A 236 27.78 -12.25 -11.24
C GLY A 236 27.49 -12.96 -9.92
N LYS A 237 28.43 -13.01 -8.96
CA LYS A 237 28.20 -13.62 -7.64
C LYS A 237 27.48 -12.62 -6.74
N PHE A 238 26.41 -13.05 -6.05
CA PHE A 238 25.78 -12.23 -5.02
C PHE A 238 26.79 -11.92 -3.89
N ILE A 239 26.93 -10.65 -3.54
CA ILE A 239 27.89 -10.17 -2.51
C ILE A 239 27.19 -9.51 -1.31
N GLY A 240 25.87 -9.53 -1.27
CA GLY A 240 25.07 -8.97 -0.17
C GLY A 240 24.11 -7.88 -0.63
N TYR A 241 23.32 -7.39 0.32
CA TYR A 241 22.45 -6.24 0.11
C TYR A 241 23.20 -4.96 0.49
N GLN A 242 23.23 -3.99 -0.42
CA GLN A 242 24.01 -2.75 -0.27
C GLN A 242 23.18 -1.51 -0.57
N THR A 243 23.44 -0.42 0.15
CA THR A 243 22.93 0.91 -0.22
C THR A 243 23.68 1.45 -1.44
N VAL A 244 23.18 2.55 -2.02
CA VAL A 244 23.87 3.26 -3.11
C VAL A 244 25.25 3.77 -2.66
N GLN A 245 25.38 4.10 -1.38
CA GLN A 245 26.62 4.56 -0.74
C GLN A 245 27.57 3.42 -0.39
N GLY A 246 27.16 2.15 -0.55
CA GLY A 246 27.99 0.97 -0.32
C GLY A 246 27.88 0.35 1.08
N ASP A 247 26.98 0.84 1.94
CA ASP A 247 26.73 0.23 3.26
C ASP A 247 26.15 -1.18 3.06
N ILE A 248 26.73 -2.18 3.73
CA ILE A 248 26.27 -3.58 3.63
C ILE A 248 25.27 -3.89 4.74
N LEU A 249 24.16 -4.52 4.39
CA LEU A 249 23.20 -5.05 5.36
C LEU A 249 23.70 -6.37 5.93
N ASN A 250 23.76 -6.46 7.26
CA ASN A 250 24.01 -7.73 7.92
C ASN A 250 22.71 -8.54 8.01
N ILE A 251 22.70 -9.74 7.42
CA ILE A 251 21.55 -10.65 7.41
C ILE A 251 21.88 -11.95 8.16
N GLU A 252 20.89 -12.54 8.81
CA GLU A 252 21.06 -13.79 9.52
C GLU A 252 20.67 -14.98 8.62
N TYR A 253 21.67 -15.76 8.21
CA TYR A 253 21.43 -16.99 7.46
C TYR A 253 20.85 -18.08 8.37
N LYS A 254 19.92 -18.87 7.82
CA LYS A 254 19.22 -19.93 8.56
C LYS A 254 19.52 -21.29 7.97
N THR A 255 19.67 -22.28 8.86
CA THR A 255 19.66 -23.69 8.48
C THR A 255 18.21 -24.13 8.34
N VAL A 256 17.90 -24.84 7.26
CA VAL A 256 16.54 -25.33 6.97
C VAL A 256 16.43 -26.82 7.25
N THR A 257 15.24 -27.25 7.66
CA THR A 257 14.85 -28.65 7.83
C THR A 257 13.70 -28.97 6.86
N ASN A 258 13.30 -30.23 6.77
CA ASN A 258 12.13 -30.64 6.00
C ASN A 258 10.79 -30.04 6.50
N LYS A 259 10.76 -29.44 7.69
CA LYS A 259 9.59 -28.74 8.25
C LYS A 259 9.68 -27.22 8.10
N THR A 260 10.78 -26.70 7.56
CA THR A 260 11.00 -25.26 7.46
C THR A 260 10.23 -24.68 6.28
N GLU A 261 9.29 -23.78 6.56
CA GLU A 261 8.61 -23.02 5.52
C GLU A 261 9.55 -21.96 4.94
N ILE A 262 9.72 -21.98 3.62
CA ILE A 262 10.50 -21.01 2.87
C ILE A 262 9.55 -20.21 2.00
N TYR A 263 9.68 -18.89 2.04
CA TYR A 263 8.85 -17.97 1.32
C TYR A 263 9.58 -17.48 0.07
N LEU A 264 8.87 -17.53 -1.05
CA LEU A 264 9.38 -17.13 -2.35
C LEU A 264 8.83 -15.77 -2.72
N TYR A 265 9.71 -14.93 -3.25
CA TYR A 265 9.33 -13.61 -3.75
C TYR A 265 8.73 -13.71 -5.16
N GLN A 266 7.48 -13.30 -5.31
CA GLN A 266 6.77 -13.30 -6.59
C GLN A 266 6.43 -11.87 -7.05
N ASN A 267 6.89 -11.52 -8.25
CA ASN A 267 6.44 -10.32 -8.95
C ASN A 267 5.15 -10.64 -9.72
N TRP A 268 4.09 -9.89 -9.47
CA TRP A 268 2.91 -9.89 -10.35
C TRP A 268 3.31 -9.12 -11.62
N GLN A 269 3.49 -9.86 -12.72
CA GLN A 269 3.65 -9.30 -14.08
C GLN A 269 2.30 -8.88 -14.65
#